data_AF-A0A0H5FPU0-F1
#
_entry.id   AF-A0A0H5FPU0-F1
#
_cell.length_a   1.000
_cell.length_b   1.000
_cell.length_c   1.000
_cell.angle_alpha   90.00
_cell.angle_beta   90.00
_cell.angle_gamma   90.00
#
_symmetry.space_group_name_H-M   'P 1'
#
loop_
_entity.id
_entity.type
_entity.pdbx_description
1 polymer ?
#
loop_
_entity_poly.entity_id
_entity_poly.type
_entity_poly.pdbx_seq_one_letter_code
_entity_poly.pdbx_strand_id
1 'polypeptide(L)'
;MSLFATNLKRILIIKFKHRHDSLSDQYNRLFVMKMILACTLISGLNWFKDPLNCIVPAISSIDTSFVTTACWIQGLYVYKELINRTVDSSYYGISKDIDIDGISRTGSVCATIEKVSNNSTDCVAMEKFFFSQYQWIPFFLAAISLLYYIPYLVFLSVNSDLVSLNKSLNNGQDSKWIAIYYFKKHNACTMFFKVILNLSIKILYVATNIGTFALFDYILNGSFRYFGYKWIIWAKSNDNNIYKEVNNFRKPGKSFIYKKKN
;
A
#
# COMPACT_ATOMS: atom_id res chain seq x y z
N MET A 1 13.47 14.94 13.45
CA MET A 1 13.59 13.70 12.63
C MET A 1 14.67 12.74 13.14
N SER A 2 15.82 13.20 13.65
CA SER A 2 16.90 12.30 14.12
C SER A 2 16.47 11.36 15.25
N LEU A 3 15.72 11.86 16.24
CA LEU A 3 15.21 11.06 17.36
C LEU A 3 14.29 9.91 16.91
N PHE A 4 13.42 10.17 15.93
CA PHE A 4 12.58 9.14 15.31
C PHE A 4 13.40 8.15 14.49
N ALA A 5 14.36 8.61 13.68
CA ALA A 5 15.21 7.73 12.88
C ALA A 5 16.05 6.77 13.75
N THR A 6 16.60 7.25 14.87
CA THR A 6 17.37 6.41 15.80
C THR A 6 16.50 5.37 16.50
N ASN A 7 15.27 5.75 16.89
CA ASN A 7 14.30 4.83 17.51
C ASN A 7 13.76 3.80 16.50
N LEU A 8 13.48 4.22 15.27
CA LEU A 8 12.98 3.36 14.20
C LEU A 8 14.05 2.36 13.77
N LYS A 9 15.31 2.79 13.67
CA LYS A 9 16.47 1.89 13.47
C LYS A 9 16.54 0.83 14.58
N ARG A 10 16.36 1.22 15.85
CA ARG A 10 16.34 0.29 16.99
C ARG A 10 15.19 -0.73 16.91
N ILE A 11 13.99 -0.29 16.51
CA ILE A 11 12.81 -1.14 16.33
C ILE A 11 13.01 -2.13 15.17
N LEU A 12 13.64 -1.68 14.09
CA LEU A 12 13.96 -2.49 12.91
C LEU A 12 15.14 -3.45 13.11
N ILE A 13 15.91 -3.34 14.21
CA ILE A 13 16.93 -4.36 14.53
C ILE A 13 16.21 -5.69 14.74
N ILE A 14 16.55 -6.65 13.88
CA ILE A 14 16.05 -8.02 13.95
C ILE A 14 17.21 -8.90 14.38
N LYS A 15 17.05 -9.52 15.54
CA LYS A 15 17.94 -10.59 16.01
C LYS A 15 17.25 -11.90 15.71
N PHE A 16 17.70 -12.58 14.66
CA PHE A 16 17.34 -13.98 14.43
C PHE A 16 17.90 -14.79 15.60
N LYS A 17 17.05 -15.60 16.21
CA LYS A 17 17.45 -16.47 17.33
C LYS A 17 17.20 -17.89 16.88
N HIS A 18 18.13 -18.80 17.15
CA HIS A 18 17.87 -20.21 16.96
C HIS A 18 16.74 -20.62 17.92
N ARG A 19 15.58 -20.97 17.37
CA ARG A 19 14.37 -21.33 18.12
C ARG A 19 13.73 -22.55 17.45
N HIS A 20 12.54 -22.90 17.91
CA HIS A 20 11.72 -24.00 17.43
C HIS A 20 11.11 -23.75 16.04
N ASP A 21 11.17 -22.52 15.51
CA ASP A 21 10.74 -22.16 14.16
C ASP A 21 11.92 -21.96 13.19
N SER A 22 11.69 -22.26 11.90
CA SER A 22 12.69 -22.13 10.86
C SER A 22 13.05 -20.67 10.53
N LEU A 23 14.26 -20.43 10.03
CA LEU A 23 14.74 -19.09 9.67
C LEU A 23 13.83 -18.35 8.67
N SER A 24 13.26 -19.06 7.69
CA SER A 24 12.33 -18.47 6.71
C SER A 24 11.06 -17.93 7.37
N ASP A 25 10.51 -18.65 8.34
CA ASP A 25 9.32 -18.21 9.10
C ASP A 25 9.66 -17.01 9.98
N GLN A 26 10.84 -17.01 10.60
CA GLN A 26 11.32 -15.88 11.38
C GLN A 26 11.51 -14.65 10.51
N TYR A 27 12.02 -14.80 9.29
CA TYR A 27 12.13 -13.70 8.34
C TYR A 27 10.75 -13.13 8.02
N ASN A 28 9.80 -13.97 7.66
CA ASN A 28 8.46 -13.52 7.29
C ASN A 28 7.73 -12.83 8.48
N ARG A 29 7.78 -13.44 9.67
CA ARG A 29 7.15 -12.89 10.87
C ARG A 29 7.82 -11.64 11.41
N LEU A 30 9.15 -11.59 11.43
CA LEU A 30 9.88 -10.52 12.13
C LEU A 30 10.31 -9.42 11.19
N PHE A 31 10.85 -9.76 10.02
CA PHE A 31 11.34 -8.77 9.06
C PHE A 31 10.19 -8.11 8.33
N VAL A 32 9.38 -8.89 7.61
CA VAL A 32 8.31 -8.34 6.76
C VAL A 32 7.29 -7.57 7.61
N MET A 33 6.82 -8.15 8.71
CA MET A 33 5.91 -7.47 9.64
C MET A 33 6.46 -6.12 10.13
N LYS A 34 7.72 -6.08 10.62
CA LYS A 34 8.31 -4.84 11.14
C LYS A 34 8.51 -3.79 10.06
N MET A 35 8.89 -4.22 8.85
CA MET A 35 9.02 -3.32 7.70
C MET A 35 7.67 -2.69 7.36
N ILE A 36 6.61 -3.50 7.29
CA ILE A 36 5.25 -2.99 7.02
C ILE A 36 4.78 -2.07 8.15
N LEU A 37 5.01 -2.42 9.41
CA LEU A 37 4.64 -1.59 10.56
C LEU A 37 5.40 -0.24 10.56
N ALA A 38 6.67 -0.24 10.19
CA ALA A 38 7.45 0.98 9.98
C ALA A 38 6.84 1.84 8.85
N CYS A 39 6.47 1.22 7.72
CA CYS A 39 5.77 1.91 6.63
C CYS A 39 4.42 2.48 7.09
N THR A 40 3.65 1.74 7.89
CA THR A 40 2.41 2.24 8.51
C THR A 40 2.65 3.49 9.34
N LEU A 41 3.69 3.47 10.18
CA LEU A 41 4.04 4.61 11.03
C LEU A 41 4.44 5.84 10.21
N ILE A 42 5.26 5.65 9.18
CA ILE A 42 5.70 6.73 8.29
C ILE A 42 4.49 7.30 7.52
N SER A 43 3.67 6.43 6.93
CA SER A 43 2.46 6.84 6.21
C SER A 43 1.45 7.53 7.12
N GLY A 44 1.28 7.05 8.35
CA GLY A 44 0.41 7.66 9.35
C GLY A 44 0.91 9.04 9.80
N LEU A 45 2.21 9.21 10.00
CA LEU A 45 2.79 10.53 10.29
C LEU A 45 2.61 11.51 9.11
N ASN A 46 2.72 11.01 7.88
CA ASN A 46 2.51 11.83 6.69
C ASN A 46 1.04 12.23 6.53
N TRP A 47 0.11 11.33 6.88
CA TRP A 47 -1.33 11.56 6.86
C TRP A 47 -1.76 12.78 7.71
N PHE A 48 -1.05 13.06 8.81
CA PHE A 48 -1.31 14.23 9.65
C PHE A 48 -0.59 15.51 9.20
N LYS A 49 0.47 15.38 8.39
CA LYS A 49 1.39 16.50 8.11
C LYS A 49 1.18 17.16 6.75
N ASP A 50 0.87 16.38 5.71
CA ASP A 50 0.70 16.88 4.34
C ASP A 50 -0.72 16.55 3.82
N PRO A 51 -1.74 17.38 4.13
CA PRO A 51 -3.02 17.30 3.45
C PRO A 51 -2.85 17.70 1.97
N LEU A 52 -3.76 17.23 1.11
CA LEU A 52 -3.78 17.62 -0.31
C LEU A 52 -3.89 19.15 -0.45
N ASN A 53 -2.96 19.76 -1.18
CA ASN A 53 -3.05 21.18 -1.52
C ASN A 53 -3.98 21.36 -2.72
N CYS A 54 -5.08 22.08 -2.55
CA CYS A 54 -6.04 22.33 -3.61
C CYS A 54 -5.90 23.78 -4.10
N ILE A 55 -6.02 23.97 -5.42
CA ILE A 55 -5.89 25.30 -6.04
C ILE A 55 -7.22 26.04 -5.80
N VAL A 56 -7.18 27.04 -4.92
CA VAL A 56 -8.35 27.86 -4.60
C VAL A 56 -8.32 29.14 -5.43
N PRO A 57 -9.40 29.50 -6.14
CA PRO A 57 -9.44 30.75 -6.90
C PRO A 57 -9.37 31.96 -5.95
N ALA A 58 -8.60 32.99 -6.34
CA ALA A 58 -8.32 34.17 -5.50
C ALA A 58 -9.56 35.00 -5.11
N ILE A 59 -10.72 34.72 -5.73
CA ILE A 59 -11.98 35.46 -5.58
C ILE A 59 -12.90 34.76 -4.56
N SER A 60 -12.57 33.56 -4.07
CA SER A 60 -13.43 32.85 -3.14
C SER A 60 -13.40 33.46 -1.74
N SER A 61 -14.57 33.70 -1.16
CA SER A 61 -14.75 34.08 0.25
C SER A 61 -14.56 32.93 1.24
N ILE A 62 -14.30 31.72 0.73
CA ILE A 62 -14.18 30.50 1.52
C ILE A 62 -12.74 30.34 1.99
N ASP A 63 -12.57 29.98 3.27
CA ASP A 63 -11.26 29.72 3.83
C ASP A 63 -10.58 28.54 3.13
N THR A 64 -9.32 28.74 2.75
CA THR A 64 -8.46 27.75 2.09
C THR A 64 -8.30 26.48 2.92
N SER A 65 -8.33 26.57 4.25
CA SER A 65 -8.22 25.41 5.15
C SER A 65 -9.44 24.48 5.03
N PHE A 66 -10.64 25.06 4.88
CA PHE A 66 -11.87 24.31 4.67
C PHE A 66 -11.86 23.59 3.32
N VAL A 67 -11.47 24.29 2.24
CA VAL A 67 -11.41 23.70 0.89
C VAL A 67 -10.41 22.54 0.85
N THR A 68 -9.23 22.71 1.46
CA THR A 68 -8.20 21.66 1.57
C THR A 68 -8.74 20.43 2.30
N THR A 69 -9.45 20.62 3.41
CA THR A 69 -10.04 19.53 4.19
C THR A 69 -11.16 18.83 3.43
N ALA A 70 -12.05 19.58 2.78
CA ALA A 70 -13.14 19.03 1.98
C ALA A 70 -12.60 18.20 0.81
N CYS A 71 -11.59 18.73 0.11
CA CYS A 71 -10.87 18.08 -0.99
C CYS A 71 -10.18 16.79 -0.53
N TRP A 72 -9.57 16.79 0.67
CA TRP A 72 -9.00 15.59 1.28
C TRP A 72 -10.07 14.54 1.59
N ILE A 73 -11.21 14.91 2.19
CA ILE A 73 -12.28 13.98 2.62
C ILE A 73 -13.02 13.39 1.42
N GLN A 74 -13.38 14.21 0.43
CA GLN A 74 -14.10 13.78 -0.76
C GLN A 74 -13.24 12.92 -1.69
N GLY A 75 -11.91 13.04 -1.58
CA GLY A 75 -10.97 12.35 -2.44
C GLY A 75 -10.87 12.98 -3.83
N LEU A 76 -9.99 12.42 -4.65
CA LEU A 76 -9.73 12.90 -6.00
C LEU A 76 -10.29 11.89 -7.00
N TYR A 77 -10.72 12.36 -8.17
CA TYR A 77 -11.07 11.49 -9.27
C TYR A 77 -10.36 11.88 -10.55
N VAL A 78 -10.24 10.92 -11.46
CA VAL A 78 -9.62 11.07 -12.77
C VAL A 78 -10.48 10.33 -13.79
N TYR A 79 -10.64 10.89 -14.98
CA TYR A 79 -11.27 10.22 -16.11
C TYR A 79 -10.26 9.35 -16.84
N LYS A 80 -10.56 8.06 -16.94
CA LYS A 80 -9.66 7.06 -17.53
C LYS A 80 -9.35 7.35 -19.00
N GLU A 81 -10.33 7.85 -19.72
CA GLU A 81 -10.28 8.21 -21.13
C GLU A 81 -9.38 9.43 -21.38
N LEU A 82 -9.25 10.32 -20.39
CA LEU A 82 -8.43 11.52 -20.48
C LEU A 82 -6.98 11.32 -20.04
N ILE A 83 -6.64 10.19 -19.38
CA ILE A 83 -5.28 9.93 -18.85
C ILE A 83 -4.20 10.07 -19.94
N ASN A 84 -4.48 9.61 -21.15
CA ASN A 84 -3.54 9.62 -22.27
C ASN A 84 -3.77 10.80 -23.24
N ARG A 85 -4.74 11.67 -22.98
CA ARG A 85 -5.15 12.75 -23.88
C ARG A 85 -4.67 14.10 -23.34
N THR A 86 -3.37 14.34 -23.47
CA THR A 86 -2.71 15.53 -22.92
C THR A 86 -3.27 16.85 -23.43
N VAL A 87 -3.87 16.87 -24.63
CA VAL A 87 -4.46 18.07 -25.24
C VAL A 87 -5.82 18.42 -24.62
N ASP A 88 -6.61 17.41 -24.27
CA ASP A 88 -7.97 17.59 -23.72
C ASP A 88 -7.96 17.67 -22.19
N SER A 89 -6.89 17.19 -21.55
CA SER A 89 -6.71 17.20 -20.09
C SER A 89 -5.94 18.43 -19.62
N SER A 90 -6.37 19.07 -18.53
CA SER A 90 -5.61 20.12 -17.83
C SER A 90 -4.51 19.55 -16.93
N TYR A 91 -4.78 18.40 -16.33
CA TYR A 91 -3.89 17.63 -15.47
C TYR A 91 -4.19 16.15 -15.69
N TYR A 92 -3.33 15.23 -15.25
CA TYR A 92 -3.44 13.78 -15.45
C TYR A 92 -4.90 13.26 -15.37
N GLY A 93 -5.56 13.11 -16.53
CA GLY A 93 -6.96 12.70 -16.72
C GLY A 93 -8.06 13.59 -16.07
N ILE A 94 -7.77 14.86 -15.77
CA ILE A 94 -8.75 15.88 -15.37
C ILE A 94 -9.02 16.77 -16.58
N SER A 95 -10.29 17.02 -16.88
CA SER A 95 -10.70 17.90 -17.98
C SER A 95 -10.23 19.35 -17.75
N LYS A 96 -10.05 20.12 -18.83
CA LYS A 96 -9.82 21.57 -18.74
C LYS A 96 -11.04 22.33 -18.21
N ASP A 97 -12.22 21.80 -18.46
CA ASP A 97 -13.49 22.34 -17.99
C ASP A 97 -14.22 21.27 -17.18
N ILE A 98 -14.69 21.65 -15.98
CA ILE A 98 -15.35 20.74 -15.04
C ILE A 98 -16.72 20.31 -15.59
N ASP A 99 -17.33 21.13 -16.44
CA ASP A 99 -18.62 20.86 -17.06
C ASP A 99 -18.52 19.84 -18.21
N ILE A 100 -17.30 19.49 -18.64
CA ILE A 100 -17.04 18.48 -19.67
C ILE A 100 -16.77 17.14 -18.99
N ASP A 101 -17.79 16.29 -18.98
CA ASP A 101 -17.78 14.98 -18.31
C ASP A 101 -18.12 13.79 -19.22
N GLY A 102 -18.24 14.01 -20.53
CA GLY A 102 -18.52 12.98 -21.53
C GLY A 102 -17.60 13.00 -22.75
N ILE A 103 -17.68 11.93 -23.54
CA ILE A 103 -16.97 11.76 -24.80
C ILE A 103 -17.98 11.39 -25.89
N SER A 104 -17.85 12.02 -27.06
CA SER A 104 -18.65 11.67 -28.23
C SER A 104 -18.10 10.40 -28.90
N ARG A 105 -18.91 9.71 -29.68
CA ARG A 105 -18.47 8.60 -30.56
C ARG A 105 -17.36 8.99 -31.53
N THR A 106 -17.29 10.27 -31.91
CA THR A 106 -16.21 10.85 -32.74
C THR A 106 -14.91 11.07 -31.97
N GLY A 107 -14.93 10.90 -30.65
CA GLY A 107 -13.80 11.11 -29.77
C GLY A 107 -13.63 12.54 -29.27
N SER A 108 -14.49 13.49 -29.61
CA SER A 108 -14.45 14.83 -29.02
C SER A 108 -15.00 14.82 -27.59
N VAL A 109 -14.43 15.61 -26.70
CA VAL A 109 -14.96 15.81 -25.35
C VAL A 109 -16.24 16.64 -25.39
N CYS A 110 -17.23 16.31 -24.55
CA CYS A 110 -18.55 16.95 -24.52
C CYS A 110 -19.12 16.97 -23.10
N ALA A 111 -20.07 17.87 -22.84
CA ALA A 111 -20.83 17.89 -21.59
C ALA A 111 -22.03 16.95 -21.69
N THR A 112 -22.25 16.08 -20.71
CA THR A 112 -23.40 15.16 -20.69
C THR A 112 -24.69 15.84 -20.26
N ILE A 113 -24.60 16.97 -19.55
CA ILE A 113 -25.74 17.78 -19.13
C ILE A 113 -26.07 18.78 -20.25
N GLU A 114 -27.33 18.82 -20.68
CA GLU A 114 -27.89 19.66 -21.76
C GLU A 114 -27.65 21.19 -21.65
N LYS A 115 -26.96 21.67 -20.62
CA LYS A 115 -26.86 23.10 -20.32
C LYS A 115 -26.00 23.92 -21.30
N VAL A 116 -25.26 23.30 -22.23
CA VAL A 116 -24.35 24.05 -23.13
C VAL A 116 -24.44 23.66 -24.62
N SER A 117 -25.15 22.59 -25.01
CA SER A 117 -25.16 22.17 -26.42
C SER A 117 -26.46 21.47 -26.83
N ASN A 118 -27.34 22.23 -27.49
CA ASN A 118 -28.43 21.73 -28.32
C ASN A 118 -27.83 20.98 -29.53
N ASN A 119 -27.43 19.70 -29.40
CA ASN A 119 -27.47 18.67 -30.47
C ASN A 119 -26.61 17.40 -30.25
N SER A 120 -25.93 17.18 -29.13
CA SER A 120 -25.09 15.97 -28.98
C SER A 120 -25.85 14.80 -28.35
N THR A 121 -26.74 14.15 -29.11
CA THR A 121 -27.39 12.86 -28.73
C THR A 121 -26.40 11.69 -28.59
N ASP A 122 -25.13 11.91 -28.93
CA ASP A 122 -24.06 10.90 -28.95
C ASP A 122 -22.97 11.11 -27.87
N CYS A 123 -23.23 11.92 -26.83
CA CYS A 123 -22.30 12.13 -25.72
C CYS A 123 -22.48 11.07 -24.62
N VAL A 124 -21.45 10.26 -24.36
CA VAL A 124 -21.45 9.22 -23.30
C VAL A 124 -20.60 9.69 -22.13
N ALA A 125 -21.10 9.56 -20.91
CA ALA A 125 -20.36 9.90 -19.69
C ALA A 125 -19.05 9.11 -19.58
N MET A 126 -17.96 9.81 -19.24
CA MET A 126 -16.64 9.22 -19.06
C MET A 126 -16.53 8.48 -17.71
N GLU A 127 -15.72 7.42 -17.65
CA GLU A 127 -15.53 6.62 -16.44
C GLU A 127 -14.70 7.37 -15.40
N LYS A 128 -15.34 7.78 -14.29
CA LYS A 128 -14.66 8.40 -13.13
C LYS A 128 -13.98 7.35 -12.28
N PHE A 129 -12.69 7.52 -12.10
CA PHE A 129 -11.87 6.68 -11.23
C PHE A 129 -11.49 7.45 -9.97
N PHE A 130 -12.03 7.03 -8.82
CA PHE A 130 -11.81 7.69 -7.53
C PHE A 130 -10.58 7.13 -6.80
N PHE A 131 -9.80 8.04 -6.21
CA PHE A 131 -8.58 7.77 -5.44
C PHE A 131 -8.81 7.92 -3.93
N SER A 132 -9.88 7.33 -3.37
CA SER A 132 -10.14 7.35 -1.92
C SER A 132 -9.23 6.38 -1.14
N GLN A 133 -8.65 5.38 -1.81
CA GLN A 133 -7.82 4.35 -1.17
C GLN A 133 -6.66 4.92 -0.36
N TYR A 134 -6.09 6.07 -0.76
CA TYR A 134 -4.96 6.70 -0.05
C TYR A 134 -5.28 7.07 1.40
N GLN A 135 -6.55 7.39 1.70
CA GLN A 135 -7.00 7.69 3.06
C GLN A 135 -6.89 6.47 3.98
N TRP A 136 -7.07 5.27 3.42
CA TRP A 136 -7.14 4.01 4.16
C TRP A 136 -5.83 3.21 4.16
N ILE A 137 -4.83 3.63 3.37
CA ILE A 137 -3.52 2.94 3.26
C ILE A 137 -2.86 2.68 4.62
N PRO A 138 -2.79 3.62 5.59
CA PRO A 138 -2.16 3.33 6.89
C PRO A 138 -2.86 2.19 7.64
N PHE A 139 -4.20 2.18 7.67
CA PHE A 139 -4.98 1.13 8.31
C PHE A 139 -4.84 -0.21 7.60
N PHE A 140 -4.84 -0.18 6.26
CA PHE A 140 -4.59 -1.36 5.45
C PHE A 140 -3.20 -1.97 5.72
N LEU A 141 -2.15 -1.15 5.73
CA LEU A 141 -0.79 -1.61 6.05
C LEU A 141 -0.71 -2.20 7.47
N ALA A 142 -1.39 -1.59 8.45
CA ALA A 142 -1.49 -2.13 9.80
C ALA A 142 -2.14 -3.53 9.79
N ALA A 143 -3.26 -3.71 9.09
CA ALA A 143 -3.94 -4.99 8.97
C ALA A 143 -3.07 -6.06 8.29
N ILE A 144 -2.35 -5.70 7.22
CA ILE A 144 -1.40 -6.60 6.57
C ILE A 144 -0.28 -6.99 7.53
N SER A 145 0.25 -6.05 8.32
CA SER A 145 1.30 -6.39 9.30
C SER A 145 0.82 -7.45 10.29
N LEU A 146 -0.44 -7.38 10.75
CA LEU A 146 -1.04 -8.39 11.61
C LEU A 146 -1.23 -9.72 10.87
N LEU A 147 -1.66 -9.69 9.61
CA LEU A 147 -1.84 -10.88 8.77
C LEU A 147 -0.55 -11.71 8.68
N TYR A 148 0.62 -11.06 8.55
CA TYR A 148 1.93 -11.73 8.54
C TYR A 148 2.31 -12.40 9.87
N TYR A 149 1.65 -12.03 10.96
CA TYR A 149 1.86 -12.63 12.28
C TYR A 149 0.96 -13.85 12.54
N ILE A 150 -0.18 -13.96 11.86
CA ILE A 150 -1.16 -15.05 12.06
C ILE A 150 -0.56 -16.45 11.90
N PRO A 151 0.23 -16.78 10.84
CA PRO A 151 0.75 -18.14 10.68
C PRO A 151 1.60 -18.60 11.86
N TYR A 152 2.26 -17.66 12.54
CA TYR A 152 3.01 -17.97 13.76
C TYR A 152 2.15 -18.22 14.99
N LEU A 153 1.02 -17.50 15.14
CA LEU A 153 0.07 -17.79 16.22
C LEU A 153 -0.47 -19.22 16.08
N VAL A 154 -0.80 -19.63 14.85
CA VAL A 154 -1.21 -21.00 14.54
C VAL A 154 -0.06 -21.97 14.85
N PHE A 155 1.17 -21.66 14.45
CA PHE A 155 2.34 -22.48 14.76
C PHE A 155 2.58 -22.67 16.26
N LEU A 156 2.45 -21.62 17.07
CA LEU A 156 2.57 -21.70 18.52
C LEU A 156 1.48 -22.57 19.15
N SER A 157 0.26 -22.50 18.62
CA SER A 157 -0.86 -23.31 19.09
C SER A 157 -0.65 -24.79 18.77
N VAL A 158 -0.26 -25.12 17.53
CA VAL A 158 -0.04 -26.49 17.07
C VAL A 158 1.19 -27.14 17.74
N ASN A 159 2.25 -26.37 17.95
CA ASN A 159 3.52 -26.86 18.49
C ASN A 159 3.75 -26.46 19.96
N SER A 160 2.66 -26.23 20.71
CA SER A 160 2.72 -25.85 22.13
C SER A 160 3.59 -26.82 22.95
N ASP A 161 3.51 -28.12 22.66
CA ASP A 161 4.32 -29.16 23.30
C ASP A 161 5.84 -28.97 23.04
N LEU A 162 6.24 -28.61 21.82
CA LEU A 162 7.66 -28.36 21.52
C LEU A 162 8.16 -27.09 22.21
N VAL A 163 7.31 -26.08 22.30
CA VAL A 163 7.62 -24.83 23.00
C VAL A 163 7.80 -25.09 24.50
N SER A 164 6.91 -25.86 25.10
CA SER A 164 6.99 -26.23 26.52
C SER A 164 8.18 -27.14 26.78
N LEU A 165 8.50 -28.09 25.90
CA LEU A 165 9.67 -28.96 26.01
C LEU A 165 10.96 -28.14 26.02
N ASN A 166 11.11 -27.22 25.06
CA ASN A 166 12.28 -26.36 25.00
C ASN A 166 12.41 -25.47 26.25
N LYS A 167 11.28 -25.01 26.80
CA LYS A 167 11.26 -24.26 28.07
C LYS A 167 11.71 -25.12 29.25
N SER A 168 11.23 -26.36 29.33
CA SER A 168 11.63 -27.34 30.35
C SER A 168 13.12 -27.68 30.28
N LEU A 169 13.66 -27.86 29.08
CA LEU A 169 15.09 -28.11 28.85
C LEU A 169 15.97 -26.93 29.31
N ASN A 170 15.59 -25.70 28.95
CA ASN A 170 16.34 -24.50 29.34
C ASN A 170 16.27 -24.21 30.85
N ASN A 171 15.21 -24.69 31.53
CA ASN A 171 15.05 -24.55 32.97
C ASN A 171 15.75 -25.65 33.78
N GLY A 172 16.42 -26.61 33.13
CA GLY A 172 17.17 -27.67 33.79
C GLY A 172 16.28 -28.70 34.51
N GLN A 173 15.07 -28.95 34.01
CA GLN A 173 14.20 -29.99 34.58
C GLN A 173 14.79 -31.40 34.40
N ASP A 174 14.45 -32.30 35.34
CA ASP A 174 14.99 -33.65 35.41
C ASP A 174 14.66 -34.48 34.16
N SER A 175 15.66 -35.20 33.63
CA SER A 175 15.58 -35.92 32.36
C SER A 175 14.54 -37.05 32.38
N LYS A 176 14.35 -37.69 33.55
CA LYS A 176 13.32 -38.72 33.76
C LYS A 176 11.90 -38.16 33.63
N TRP A 177 11.67 -36.95 34.14
CA TRP A 177 10.36 -36.30 34.04
C TRP A 177 10.03 -35.97 32.58
N ILE A 178 11.01 -35.48 31.82
CA ILE A 178 10.86 -35.18 30.38
C ILE A 178 10.52 -36.46 29.60
N ALA A 179 11.24 -37.56 29.87
CA ALA A 179 11.02 -38.84 29.20
C ALA A 179 9.59 -39.38 29.37
N ILE A 180 9.08 -39.35 30.61
CA ILE A 180 7.77 -39.90 30.95
C ILE A 180 6.64 -38.98 30.45
N TYR A 181 6.78 -37.67 30.57
CA TYR A 181 5.70 -36.73 30.26
C TYR A 181 5.53 -36.46 28.75
N TYR A 182 6.64 -36.35 27.99
CA TYR A 182 6.59 -36.00 26.57
C TYR A 182 6.57 -37.21 25.65
N PHE A 183 7.50 -38.16 25.81
CA PHE A 183 7.65 -39.25 24.83
C PHE A 183 6.61 -40.35 25.00
N LYS A 184 6.07 -40.57 26.21
CA LYS A 184 5.03 -41.58 26.45
C LYS A 184 3.61 -41.14 26.04
N LYS A 185 3.39 -39.84 25.87
CA LYS A 185 2.06 -39.24 25.65
C LYS A 185 1.64 -39.22 24.18
N HIS A 186 2.55 -39.41 23.24
CA HIS A 186 2.28 -39.24 21.81
C HIS A 186 2.07 -40.57 21.09
N ASN A 187 0.94 -40.68 20.39
CA ASN A 187 0.60 -41.82 19.53
C ASN A 187 0.97 -41.49 18.08
N ALA A 188 1.18 -42.51 17.24
CA ALA A 188 1.55 -42.33 15.83
C ALA A 188 0.55 -41.43 15.05
N CYS A 189 -0.75 -41.61 15.30
CA CYS A 189 -1.80 -40.82 14.66
C CYS A 189 -1.73 -39.33 15.04
N THR A 190 -1.50 -38.99 16.32
CA THR A 190 -1.40 -37.59 16.74
C THR A 190 -0.14 -36.92 16.19
N MET A 191 0.97 -37.66 16.08
CA MET A 191 2.18 -37.18 15.42
C MET A 191 1.97 -36.97 13.92
N PHE A 192 1.25 -37.86 13.24
CA PHE A 192 0.90 -37.71 11.82
C PHE A 192 0.04 -36.46 11.57
N PHE A 193 -1.00 -36.24 12.38
CA PHE A 193 -1.81 -35.02 12.30
C PHE A 193 -0.99 -33.74 12.56
N LYS A 194 -0.03 -33.78 13.51
CA LYS A 194 0.88 -32.65 13.75
C LYS A 194 1.77 -32.34 12.55
N VAL A 195 2.25 -33.35 11.82
CA VAL A 195 3.03 -33.14 10.60
C VAL A 195 2.18 -32.46 9.53
N ILE A 196 0.94 -32.92 9.32
CA ILE A 196 -0.01 -32.29 8.40
C ILE A 196 -0.28 -30.82 8.79
N LEU A 197 -0.57 -30.55 10.06
CA LEU A 197 -0.81 -29.19 10.54
C LEU A 197 0.40 -28.27 10.33
N ASN A 198 1.61 -28.78 10.57
CA ASN A 198 2.84 -28.03 10.29
C ASN A 198 3.05 -27.76 8.79
N LEU A 199 2.68 -28.69 7.92
CA LEU A 199 2.68 -28.47 6.48
C LEU A 199 1.65 -27.37 6.11
N SER A 200 0.45 -27.43 6.67
CA SER A 200 -0.59 -26.41 6.48
C SER A 200 -0.14 -25.03 6.94
N ILE A 201 0.64 -24.92 8.02
CA ILE A 201 1.24 -23.65 8.47
C ILE A 201 2.20 -23.09 7.41
N LYS A 202 3.01 -23.92 6.75
CA LYS A 202 3.90 -23.48 5.67
C LYS A 202 3.11 -22.99 4.46
N ILE A 203 2.06 -23.71 4.08
CA ILE A 203 1.14 -23.30 3.02
C ILE A 203 0.50 -21.96 3.39
N LEU A 204 0.11 -21.78 4.65
CA LEU A 204 -0.46 -20.53 5.14
C LEU A 204 0.53 -19.36 5.02
N TYR A 205 1.81 -19.54 5.35
CA TYR A 205 2.83 -18.50 5.11
C TYR A 205 2.94 -18.11 3.63
N VAL A 206 2.92 -19.09 2.73
CA VAL A 206 2.96 -18.84 1.27
C VAL A 206 1.68 -18.12 0.83
N ALA A 207 0.51 -18.57 1.28
CA ALA A 207 -0.77 -17.96 1.01
C ALA A 207 -0.84 -16.52 1.51
N THR A 208 -0.29 -16.21 2.69
CA THR A 208 -0.21 -14.84 3.22
C THR A 208 0.62 -13.93 2.31
N ASN A 209 1.74 -14.41 1.77
CA ASN A 209 2.55 -13.63 0.83
C ASN A 209 1.77 -13.35 -0.47
N ILE A 210 1.26 -14.39 -1.12
CA ILE A 210 0.49 -14.28 -2.37
C ILE A 210 -0.74 -13.39 -2.17
N GLY A 211 -1.49 -13.64 -1.10
CA GLY A 211 -2.68 -12.88 -0.74
C GLY A 211 -2.37 -11.41 -0.49
N THR A 212 -1.23 -11.10 0.16
CA THR A 212 -0.79 -9.71 0.32
C THR A 212 -0.55 -9.03 -1.02
N PHE A 213 0.18 -9.66 -1.95
CA PHE A 213 0.39 -9.11 -3.29
C PHE A 213 -0.92 -8.86 -4.04
N ALA A 214 -1.85 -9.81 -3.97
CA ALA A 214 -3.17 -9.68 -4.58
C ALA A 214 -4.00 -8.55 -3.95
N LEU A 215 -3.95 -8.40 -2.62
CA LEU A 215 -4.65 -7.31 -1.92
C LEU A 215 -4.09 -5.93 -2.27
N PHE A 216 -2.76 -5.79 -2.38
CA PHE A 216 -2.15 -4.54 -2.84
C PHE A 216 -2.56 -4.21 -4.28
N ASP A 217 -2.58 -5.20 -5.16
CA ASP A 217 -3.00 -4.99 -6.55
C ASP A 217 -4.49 -4.63 -6.63
N TYR A 218 -5.35 -5.28 -5.85
CA TYR A 218 -6.77 -4.95 -5.76
C TYR A 218 -7.01 -3.53 -5.27
N ILE A 219 -6.38 -3.11 -4.16
CA ILE A 219 -6.55 -1.76 -3.59
C ILE A 219 -6.00 -0.68 -4.53
N LEU A 220 -4.95 -1.00 -5.28
CA LEU A 220 -4.38 -0.13 -6.30
C LEU A 220 -4.97 -0.40 -7.68
N ASN A 221 -6.15 -1.02 -7.75
CA ASN A 221 -6.96 -1.19 -8.96
C ASN A 221 -6.15 -1.76 -10.15
N GLY A 222 -5.37 -2.80 -9.91
CA GLY A 222 -4.53 -3.50 -10.90
C GLY A 222 -3.26 -2.76 -11.30
N SER A 223 -2.98 -1.61 -10.70
CA SER A 223 -1.79 -0.80 -11.03
C SER A 223 -0.53 -1.26 -10.31
N PHE A 224 -0.65 -2.04 -9.23
CA PHE A 224 0.50 -2.46 -8.42
C PHE A 224 1.42 -3.42 -9.18
N ARG A 225 0.84 -4.37 -9.92
CA ARG A 225 1.60 -5.37 -10.70
C ARG A 225 2.59 -4.75 -11.67
N TYR A 226 2.24 -3.62 -12.27
CA TYR A 226 3.08 -2.90 -13.23
C TYR A 226 3.81 -1.70 -12.63
N PHE A 227 3.66 -1.45 -11.33
CA PHE A 227 4.17 -0.26 -10.67
C PHE A 227 5.68 -0.12 -10.86
N GLY A 228 6.46 -1.16 -10.59
CA GLY A 228 7.93 -1.13 -10.74
C GLY A 228 8.37 -0.86 -12.17
N TYR A 229 7.75 -1.52 -13.14
CA TYR A 229 8.04 -1.32 -14.57
C TYR A 229 7.70 0.11 -15.02
N LYS A 230 6.50 0.59 -14.71
CA LYS A 230 6.05 1.96 -15.01
C LYS A 230 6.95 2.99 -14.32
N TRP A 231 7.38 2.73 -13.09
CA TRP A 231 8.29 3.62 -12.36
C TRP A 231 9.67 3.70 -13.01
N ILE A 232 10.21 2.59 -13.52
CA ILE A 232 11.50 2.60 -14.25
C ILE A 232 11.36 3.35 -15.58
N ILE A 233 10.29 3.12 -16.35
CA ILE A 233 10.03 3.87 -17.59
C ILE A 233 9.90 5.35 -17.28
N TRP A 234 9.08 5.69 -16.28
CA TRP A 234 8.90 7.05 -15.82
C TRP A 234 10.23 7.63 -15.41
N ALA A 235 11.06 6.96 -14.61
CA ALA A 235 12.37 7.46 -14.19
C ALA A 235 13.30 7.76 -15.37
N LYS A 236 13.25 6.96 -16.44
CA LYS A 236 14.05 7.14 -17.66
C LYS A 236 13.50 8.16 -18.66
N SER A 237 12.23 8.57 -18.57
CA SER A 237 11.65 9.53 -19.53
C SER A 237 12.29 10.91 -19.44
N ASN A 238 12.53 11.58 -20.57
CA ASN A 238 13.03 12.97 -20.56
C ASN A 238 11.87 13.94 -20.27
N ASP A 239 12.08 14.89 -19.36
CA ASP A 239 11.07 15.86 -18.86
C ASP A 239 10.43 16.73 -19.96
N ASN A 240 11.02 16.76 -21.16
CA ASN A 240 10.75 17.80 -22.16
C ASN A 240 9.45 17.66 -22.94
N ASN A 241 8.77 16.51 -22.92
CA ASN A 241 7.61 16.29 -23.80
C ASN A 241 6.26 16.07 -23.09
N ILE A 242 6.24 15.72 -21.80
CA ILE A 242 4.98 15.32 -21.13
C ILE A 242 4.40 16.46 -20.27
N TYR A 243 5.22 17.37 -19.75
CA TYR A 243 4.81 18.37 -18.75
C TYR A 243 5.04 19.83 -19.15
N LYS A 244 5.37 20.11 -20.41
CA LYS A 244 5.60 21.50 -20.87
C LYS A 244 4.35 22.36 -20.84
N GLU A 245 3.16 21.77 -20.96
CA GLU A 245 1.90 22.54 -21.04
C GLU A 245 1.19 22.71 -19.70
N VAL A 246 1.59 21.97 -18.65
CA VAL A 246 0.95 22.01 -17.34
C VAL A 246 1.95 22.51 -16.29
N ASN A 247 2.03 23.83 -16.15
CA ASN A 247 2.66 24.56 -15.03
C ASN A 247 3.95 23.94 -14.45
N ASN A 248 5.00 23.81 -15.26
CA ASN A 248 6.39 23.61 -14.78
C ASN A 248 6.62 22.46 -13.78
N PHE A 249 5.79 21.42 -13.76
CA PHE A 249 6.05 20.25 -12.91
C PHE A 249 7.08 19.34 -13.58
N ARG A 250 8.35 19.41 -13.13
CA ARG A 250 9.40 18.43 -13.45
C ARG A 250 9.53 17.41 -12.33
N LYS A 251 10.12 16.25 -12.65
CA LYS A 251 10.37 15.17 -11.68
C LYS A 251 11.00 15.71 -10.38
N PRO A 252 10.57 15.22 -9.21
CA PRO A 252 11.16 15.63 -7.93
C PRO A 252 12.68 15.36 -7.92
N GLY A 253 13.47 16.36 -7.50
CA GLY A 253 14.93 16.27 -7.35
C GLY A 253 15.80 17.03 -8.37
N LYS A 254 15.22 17.73 -9.36
CA LYS A 254 15.97 18.63 -10.25
C LYS A 254 15.89 20.08 -9.76
N SER A 255 17.03 20.69 -9.45
CA SER A 255 17.13 22.07 -8.99
C SER A 255 17.02 23.08 -10.14
N PHE A 256 16.45 24.25 -9.84
CA PHE A 256 16.43 25.42 -10.70
C PHE A 256 17.83 26.05 -10.79
N ILE A 257 18.27 26.41 -12.00
CA ILE A 257 19.10 27.60 -12.19
C ILE A 257 18.17 28.61 -12.85
N TYR A 258 17.72 29.59 -12.08
CA TYR A 258 17.06 30.78 -12.64
C TYR A 258 18.12 31.54 -13.45
N LYS A 259 18.22 31.27 -14.76
CA LYS A 259 18.79 32.25 -15.67
C LYS A 259 17.77 33.35 -15.83
N LYS A 260 17.95 34.43 -15.06
CA LYS A 260 17.33 35.73 -15.31
C LYS A 260 17.63 36.06 -16.79
N LYS A 261 16.59 36.09 -17.63
CA LYS A 261 16.72 36.69 -18.96
C LYS A 261 16.89 38.20 -18.72
N ASN A 262 18.08 38.70 -19.04
CA ASN A 262 18.26 40.11 -19.39
C ASN A 262 17.77 40.30 -20.83
#